data_AF-A0A357JCB3-F1
#
_entry.id   AF-A0A357JCB3-F1
#
_cell.length_a   1.000
_cell.length_b   1.000
_cell.length_c   1.000
_cell.angle_alpha   90.00
_cell.angle_beta   90.00
_cell.angle_gamma   90.00
#
_symmetry.space_group_name_H-M   'P 1'
#
loop_
_entity.id
_entity.type
_entity.pdbx_description
1 polymer ?
#
loop_
_entity_poly.entity_id
_entity_poly.type
_entity_poly.pdbx_seq_one_letter_code
_entity_poly.pdbx_strand_id
1 'polypeptide(L)' 'MKDFVVLDLDGTLINTLIGITKASNLFLKAFNYPYFYSEEQVKSFIGRGARRLF' A
#
# COMPACT_ATOMS: atom_id res chain seq x y z
N MET A 1 22.22 25.29 -3.20
CA MET A 1 20.90 24.89 -3.75
C MET A 1 20.95 23.41 -4.06
N LYS A 2 19.84 22.68 -3.96
CA LYS A 2 19.75 21.35 -4.56
C LYS A 2 19.23 21.53 -5.98
N ASP A 3 19.93 21.00 -6.97
CA ASP A 3 19.60 21.22 -8.38
C ASP A 3 18.40 20.38 -8.84
N PHE A 4 18.06 19.32 -8.10
CA PHE A 4 16.91 18.45 -8.38
C PHE A 4 16.24 17.93 -7.10
N VAL A 5 14.97 17.55 -7.25
CA VAL A 5 14.14 16.91 -6.21
C VAL A 5 13.58 15.61 -6.79
N VAL A 6 13.76 14.50 -6.07
CA VAL A 6 13.14 13.21 -6.39
C VAL A 6 11.94 13.03 -5.48
N LEU A 7 10.80 12.70 -6.07
CA LEU A 7 9.54 12.47 -5.37
C LEU A 7 9.16 11.00 -5.46
N ASP A 8 8.73 10.45 -4.34
CA ASP A 8 8.13 9.11 -4.29
C ASP A 8 6.73 9.14 -4.93
N LEU A 9 6.18 7.98 -5.24
CA LEU A 9 4.87 7.88 -5.88
C LEU A 9 3.74 7.77 -4.85
N ASP A 10 3.72 6.65 -4.12
CA ASP A 10 2.62 6.27 -3.23
C ASP A 10 2.55 7.21 -2.03
N GLY A 11 1.43 7.92 -1.89
CA GLY A 11 1.22 8.86 -0.79
C GLY A 11 2.06 10.13 -0.87
N THR A 12 2.87 10.31 -1.93
CA THR A 12 3.59 11.55 -2.22
C THR A 12 3.00 12.24 -3.46
N LEU A 13 3.09 11.61 -4.64
CA LEU A 13 2.50 12.16 -5.86
C LEU A 13 1.03 11.75 -6.05
N ILE A 14 0.67 10.53 -5.63
CA ILE A 14 -0.67 9.97 -5.86
C ILE A 14 -1.19 9.33 -4.57
N ASN A 15 -2.45 9.62 -4.21
CA ASN A 15 -3.14 8.87 -3.17
C ASN A 15 -3.61 7.51 -3.70
N THR A 16 -2.74 6.52 -3.61
CA THR A 16 -2.99 5.15 -4.09
C THR A 16 -3.67 4.25 -3.06
N LEU A 17 -3.91 4.75 -1.84
CA LEU A 17 -4.37 3.95 -0.69
C LEU A 17 -5.67 3.19 -0.97
N ILE A 18 -6.64 3.85 -1.61
CA ILE A 18 -7.95 3.26 -1.94
C ILE A 18 -7.78 2.09 -2.93
N GLY A 19 -6.92 2.27 -3.93
CA GLY A 19 -6.65 1.25 -4.95
C GLY A 19 -5.94 0.04 -4.36
N ILE A 20 -4.89 0.27 -3.58
CA ILE A 20 -4.13 -0.78 -2.89
C ILE A 20 -5.02 -1.56 -1.92
N THR A 21 -5.91 -0.88 -1.20
CA THR A 21 -6.86 -1.52 -0.27
C THR A 21 -7.84 -2.42 -1.02
N LYS A 22 -8.43 -1.95 -2.12
CA LYS A 22 -9.33 -2.75 -2.94
C LYS A 22 -8.64 -3.98 -3.53
N ALA A 23 -7.43 -3.81 -4.07
CA ALA A 23 -6.67 -4.92 -4.66
C ALA A 23 -6.31 -5.97 -3.60
N SER A 24 -5.85 -5.54 -2.42
CA SER A 24 -5.50 -6.44 -1.30
C SER A 24 -6.70 -7.26 -0.85
N ASN A 25 -7.85 -6.60 -0.67
CA ASN A 25 -9.09 -7.26 -0.26
C ASN A 25 -9.67 -8.18 -1.35
N LEU A 26 -9.52 -7.82 -2.63
CA LEU A 26 -9.89 -8.68 -3.75
C LEU A 26 -9.06 -9.97 -3.76
N PHE A 27 -7.75 -9.86 -3.54
CA PHE A 27 -6.86 -11.01 -3.39
C PHE A 27 -7.29 -11.90 -2.23
N LEU A 28 -7.49 -11.35 -1.02
CA LEU A 28 -7.90 -12.14 0.15
C LEU A 28 -9.19 -12.92 -0.11
N LYS A 29 -10.17 -12.27 -0.74
CA LYS A 29 -11.43 -12.92 -1.14
C LYS A 29 -11.20 -14.05 -2.15
N ALA A 30 -10.36 -13.85 -3.16
CA ALA A 30 -10.06 -14.85 -4.18
C ALA A 30 -9.41 -16.13 -3.60
N PHE A 31 -8.70 -16.00 -2.48
CA PHE A 31 -8.06 -17.10 -1.77
C PHE A 31 -8.83 -17.57 -0.52
N ASN A 32 -10.09 -17.17 -0.36
CA ASN A 32 -10.97 -17.56 0.74
C ASN A 32 -10.45 -17.24 2.15
N TYR A 33 -9.68 -16.16 2.31
CA TYR A 33 -9.29 -15.69 3.64
C TYR A 33 -10.50 -15.04 4.35
N PRO A 34 -10.68 -15.27 5.67
CA PRO A 34 -11.89 -14.85 6.39
C PRO A 34 -11.83 -13.40 6.90
N TYR A 35 -10.96 -12.56 6.34
CA TYR A 35 -10.74 -11.19 6.83
C TYR A 35 -10.51 -10.21 5.67
N PHE A 36 -10.69 -8.93 6.00
CA PHE A 36 -10.45 -7.80 5.12
C PHE A 36 -9.67 -6.73 5.88
N TYR A 37 -8.91 -5.93 5.15
CA TYR A 37 -8.17 -4.80 5.72
C TYR A 37 -8.91 -3.48 5.50
N SER A 38 -8.91 -2.63 6.53
CA SER A 38 -9.25 -1.22 6.41
C SER A 38 -8.14 -0.45 5.71
N GLU A 39 -8.43 0.75 5.21
CA GLU A 39 -7.41 1.63 4.63
C GLU A 39 -6.31 1.98 5.65
N GLU A 40 -6.66 2.14 6.93
CA GLU A 40 -5.68 2.41 7.99
C GLU A 40 -4.69 1.25 8.18
N GLN A 41 -5.19 0.02 8.15
CA GLN A 41 -4.36 -1.18 8.20
C GLN A 41 -3.47 -1.26 6.95
N VAL A 42 -4.03 -1.04 5.76
CA VAL A 42 -3.28 -1.07 4.49
C VAL A 42 -2.22 0.01 4.42
N LYS A 43 -2.51 1.22 4.93
CA LYS A 43 -1.53 2.31 5.01
C LYS A 43 -0.30 1.91 5.81
N SER A 44 -0.46 1.06 6.83
CA SER A 44 0.66 0.55 7.61
C SER A 44 1.57 -0.43 6.85
N PHE A 45 1.11 -1.00 5.72
CA PHE A 45 1.86 -1.94 4.88
C PHE A 45 2.71 -1.23 3.81
N ILE A 46 2.25 -0.07 3.33
CA ILE A 46 2.90 0.71 2.27
C ILE A 46 4.27 1.23 2.75
N GLY A 47 5.26 1.23 1.86
CA GLY A 47 6.63 1.67 2.14
C GLY A 47 7.47 0.70 2.98
N ARG A 48 6.90 -0.43 3.45
CA ARG A 48 7.62 -1.43 4.27
C ARG A 48 8.21 -2.60 3.48
N GLY A 49 7.72 -2.84 2.26
CA GLY A 49 8.29 -3.76 1.27
C GLY A 49 8.52 -5.21 1.76
N ALA A 50 9.24 -5.99 0.94
CA ALA A 50 9.60 -7.39 1.26
C ALA A 50 10.59 -7.54 2.44
N ARG A 51 11.27 -6.45 2.84
CA ARG A 51 12.29 -6.48 3.90
C ARG A 51 11.70 -6.77 5.30
N ARG A 52 10.38 -6.66 5.46
CA ARG A 52 9.66 -6.95 6.72
C ARG A 52 8.68 -8.12 6.60
N LEU A 53 8.79 -8.92 5.53
CA LEU A 53 7.95 -10.11 5.31
C LEU A 53 8.47 -11.35 6.08
N PHE A 54 9.60 -11.25 6.78
CA PHE A 54 10.21 -12.28 7.62
C PHE A 54 10.76 -11.68 8.91
#